data_AF-E4KQ92-F1
#
_entry.id   AF-E4KQ92-F1
#
_cell.length_a   1.000
_cell.length_b   1.000
_cell.length_c   1.000
_cell.angle_alpha   90.00
_cell.angle_beta   90.00
_cell.angle_gamma   90.00
#
_symmetry.space_group_name_H-M   'P 1'
#
loop_
_entity.id
_entity.type
_entity.pdbx_description
1 polymer ?
#
loop_
_entity_poly.entity_id
_entity_poly.type
_entity_poly.pdbx_seq_one_letter_code
_entity_poly.pdbx_strand_id
1 'polypeptide(L)'
;MANNDYFVVIFKVLSYFYNQKKNGKEIKEENINAYKLQVNQTYLMDIYKELFEEGYLKGGHVRSYMDGSIQLDNFEDIRITIAGVEFLKENNQMKKS
;
A
#
# COMPACT_ATOMS: atom_id res chain seq x y z
N MET A 1 11.14 15.35 -9.30
CA MET A 1 10.83 15.44 -7.85
C MET A 1 9.53 14.73 -7.49
N ALA A 2 8.49 14.71 -8.33
CA ALA A 2 7.26 13.94 -8.10
C ALA A 2 7.43 12.40 -8.06
N ASN A 3 8.45 11.86 -8.74
CA ASN A 3 8.68 10.41 -8.81
C ASN A 3 9.10 9.81 -7.44
N ASN A 4 9.73 10.61 -6.57
CA ASN A 4 10.12 10.13 -5.24
C ASN A 4 8.91 9.98 -4.32
N ASP A 5 7.94 10.88 -4.37
CA ASP A 5 6.78 10.84 -3.47
C ASP A 5 5.93 9.59 -3.71
N TYR A 6 5.78 9.18 -4.97
CA TYR A 6 5.06 7.95 -5.36
C TYR A 6 5.71 6.69 -4.79
N PHE A 7 6.99 6.44 -5.08
CA PHE A 7 7.67 5.25 -4.57
C PHE A 7 7.84 5.28 -3.04
N VAL A 8 7.96 6.46 -2.43
CA VAL A 8 7.97 6.60 -0.97
C VAL A 8 6.64 6.17 -0.37
N VAL A 9 5.50 6.53 -0.96
CA VAL A 9 4.18 6.11 -0.47
C VAL A 9 3.99 4.61 -0.64
N ILE A 10 4.29 4.04 -1.82
CA ILE A 10 4.28 2.59 -2.03
C ILE A 10 5.12 1.87 -0.97
N PHE A 11 6.35 2.34 -0.76
CA PHE A 11 7.24 1.73 0.22
C PHE A 11 6.66 1.78 1.64
N LYS A 12 6.05 2.90 2.05
CA LYS A 12 5.40 3.03 3.36
C LYS A 12 4.19 2.09 3.50
N VAL A 13 3.34 2.02 2.47
CA VAL A 13 2.16 1.13 2.43
C VAL A 13 2.59 -0.33 2.54
N LEU A 14 3.49 -0.79 1.68
CA LEU A 14 3.99 -2.17 1.71
C LEU A 14 4.73 -2.49 3.01
N SER A 15 5.54 -1.55 3.52
CA SER A 15 6.24 -1.75 4.80
C SER A 15 5.28 -1.92 5.97
N TYR A 16 4.16 -1.18 5.97
CA TYR A 16 3.13 -1.35 6.98
C TYR A 16 2.58 -2.78 6.97
N PHE A 17 2.07 -3.27 5.84
CA PHE A 17 1.53 -4.63 5.75
C PHE A 17 2.57 -5.71 6.04
N TYR A 18 3.82 -5.51 5.61
CA TYR A 18 4.92 -6.41 5.95
C TYR A 18 5.18 -6.46 7.46
N ASN A 19 5.22 -5.31 8.13
CA ASN A 19 5.43 -5.25 9.57
C ASN A 19 4.26 -5.87 10.35
N GLN A 20 3.03 -5.67 9.92
CA GLN A 20 1.86 -6.32 10.54
C GLN A 20 1.95 -7.85 10.39
N LYS A 21 2.23 -8.33 9.17
CA LYS A 21 2.43 -9.76 8.88
C LYS A 21 3.57 -10.37 9.71
N LYS A 22 4.74 -9.71 9.76
CA LYS A 22 5.93 -10.18 10.47
C LYS A 22 5.71 -10.30 11.98
N ASN A 23 4.95 -9.39 12.55
CA ASN A 23 4.73 -9.31 14.00
C ASN A 23 3.40 -9.92 14.45
N GLY A 24 2.61 -10.52 13.55
CA GLY A 24 1.29 -11.06 13.86
C GLY A 24 0.30 -10.02 14.41
N LYS A 25 0.41 -8.76 13.96
CA LYS A 25 -0.44 -7.66 14.44
C LYS A 25 -1.63 -7.46 13.51
N GLU A 26 -2.74 -7.02 14.10
CA GLU A 26 -3.97 -6.66 13.39
C GLU A 26 -3.75 -5.47 12.44
N ILE A 27 -4.38 -5.50 11.28
CA ILE A 27 -4.34 -4.43 10.30
C ILE A 27 -5.45 -3.42 10.62
N LYS A 28 -5.09 -2.14 10.68
CA LYS A 28 -6.00 -1.04 11.00
C LYS A 28 -5.76 0.11 10.04
N GLU A 29 -6.80 0.54 9.33
CA GLU A 29 -6.74 1.62 8.35
C GLU A 29 -6.21 2.94 8.95
N GLU A 30 -6.56 3.21 10.22
CA GLU A 30 -6.07 4.37 10.98
C GLU A 30 -4.54 4.46 11.06
N ASN A 31 -3.82 3.36 10.80
CA ASN A 31 -2.37 3.29 10.82
C ASN A 31 -1.69 3.56 9.48
N ILE A 32 -2.44 3.58 8.38
CA ILE A 32 -1.89 3.75 7.04
C ILE A 32 -2.89 4.46 6.10
N ASN A 33 -3.32 5.65 6.52
CA ASN A 33 -4.25 6.50 5.77
C ASN A 33 -3.56 7.73 5.16
N ALA A 34 -4.30 8.46 4.33
CA ALA A 34 -3.80 9.62 3.58
C ALA A 34 -3.21 10.70 4.49
N TYR A 35 -3.82 10.94 5.65
CA TYR A 35 -3.32 11.89 6.65
C TYR A 35 -1.94 11.48 7.19
N LYS A 36 -1.77 10.23 7.63
CA LYS A 36 -0.46 9.72 8.12
C LYS A 36 0.61 9.72 7.03
N LEU A 37 0.20 9.54 5.78
CA LEU A 37 1.08 9.53 4.63
C LEU A 37 1.36 10.93 4.05
N GLN A 38 0.65 11.96 4.53
CA GLN A 38 0.71 13.35 4.05
C GLN A 38 0.43 13.48 2.55
N VAL A 39 -0.55 12.72 2.06
CA VAL A 39 -1.03 12.76 0.67
C VAL A 39 -2.54 12.96 0.63
N ASN A 40 -3.09 13.24 -0.54
CA ASN A 40 -4.55 13.28 -0.70
C ASN A 40 -5.13 11.86 -0.78
N GLN A 41 -6.41 11.72 -0.42
CA GLN A 41 -7.09 10.41 -0.35
C GLN A 41 -7.18 9.73 -1.71
N THR A 42 -7.54 10.47 -2.77
CA THR A 42 -7.66 9.92 -4.13
C THR A 42 -6.35 9.27 -4.57
N TYR A 43 -5.23 9.96 -4.38
CA TYR A 43 -3.90 9.47 -4.71
C TYR A 43 -3.53 8.20 -3.95
N LEU A 44 -3.86 8.12 -2.65
CA LEU A 44 -3.62 6.89 -1.89
C LEU A 44 -4.49 5.74 -2.40
N MET A 45 -5.74 6.00 -2.77
CA MET A 45 -6.62 4.96 -3.31
C MET A 45 -6.18 4.47 -4.70
N ASP A 46 -5.66 5.35 -5.54
CA ASP A 46 -5.02 4.98 -6.82
C ASP A 46 -3.83 4.04 -6.59
N ILE A 47 -2.97 4.37 -5.61
CA ILE A 47 -1.85 3.50 -5.22
C ILE A 47 -2.35 2.15 -4.72
N TYR A 48 -3.37 2.11 -3.86
CA TYR A 48 -3.93 0.82 -3.42
C TYR A 48 -4.43 0.02 -4.62
N LYS A 49 -5.17 0.63 -5.54
CA LYS A 49 -5.66 -0.05 -6.75
C LYS A 49 -4.52 -0.70 -7.53
N GLU A 50 -3.47 0.06 -7.84
CA GLU A 50 -2.31 -0.46 -8.57
C GLU A 50 -1.60 -1.58 -7.80
N LEU A 51 -1.43 -1.44 -6.47
CA LEU A 51 -0.81 -2.48 -5.64
C LEU A 51 -1.60 -3.80 -5.63
N PHE A 52 -2.92 -3.73 -5.75
CA PHE A 52 -3.76 -4.93 -5.88
C PHE A 52 -3.75 -5.49 -7.30
N GLU A 53 -3.84 -4.65 -8.33
CA GLU A 53 -3.82 -5.04 -9.74
C GLU A 53 -2.49 -5.72 -10.12
N GLU A 54 -1.37 -5.18 -9.65
CA GLU A 54 -0.02 -5.74 -9.84
C GLU A 54 0.30 -6.90 -8.88
N GLY A 55 -0.63 -7.25 -7.98
CA GLY A 55 -0.48 -8.39 -7.08
C GLY A 55 0.54 -8.20 -5.96
N TYR A 56 0.89 -6.97 -5.59
CA TYR A 56 1.70 -6.67 -4.40
C TYR A 56 0.90 -6.82 -3.09
N LEU A 57 -0.41 -6.56 -3.15
CA LEU A 57 -1.38 -6.77 -2.08
C LEU A 57 -2.51 -7.71 -2.54
N LYS A 58 -3.14 -8.41 -1.58
CA LYS A 58 -4.30 -9.28 -1.82
C LYS A 58 -5.21 -9.36 -0.59
N GLY A 59 -6.37 -10.01 -0.70
CA GLY A 59 -7.24 -10.37 0.43
C GLY A 59 -8.38 -9.39 0.71
N GLY A 60 -8.15 -8.09 0.50
CA GLY A 60 -9.22 -7.09 0.43
C GLY A 60 -9.85 -6.98 -0.96
N HIS A 61 -10.86 -6.11 -1.08
CA HIS A 61 -11.48 -5.78 -2.36
C HIS A 61 -11.27 -4.30 -2.71
N VAL A 62 -10.73 -4.04 -3.89
CA VAL A 62 -10.67 -2.69 -4.45
C VAL A 62 -11.80 -2.54 -5.45
N ARG A 63 -12.64 -1.52 -5.28
CA ARG A 63 -13.74 -1.21 -6.20
C ARG A 63 -13.59 0.19 -6.75
N SER A 64 -13.69 0.33 -8.07
CA SER A 64 -13.80 1.63 -8.74
C SER A 64 -15.27 1.88 -9.12
N TYR A 65 -15.75 3.09 -8.86
CA TYR A 65 -17.12 3.51 -9.18
C TYR A 65 -17.14 4.45 -10.38
N MET A 66 -18.33 4.65 -10.97
CA MET A 66 -18.51 5.49 -12.16
C MET A 66 -18.19 6.97 -11.92
N ASP A 67 -18.26 7.44 -10.67
CA ASP A 67 -17.90 8.80 -10.27
C ASP A 67 -16.38 9.00 -10.10
N GLY A 68 -15.59 7.97 -10.38
CA GLY A 68 -14.13 7.98 -10.23
C GLY A 68 -13.66 7.70 -8.81
N SER A 69 -14.56 7.46 -7.85
CA SER A 69 -14.16 7.08 -6.49
C SER A 69 -13.65 5.64 -6.47
N ILE A 70 -12.66 5.40 -5.59
CA ILE A 70 -12.12 4.08 -5.31
C ILE A 70 -12.36 3.79 -3.83
N GLN A 71 -12.91 2.61 -3.54
CA GLN A 71 -13.13 2.12 -2.19
C GLN A 71 -12.35 0.83 -1.95
N LEU A 72 -11.87 0.72 -0.72
CA LEU A 72 -11.25 -0.49 -0.20
C LEU A 72 -12.19 -1.13 0.82
N ASP A 73 -12.58 -2.38 0.57
CA ASP A 73 -13.37 -3.18 1.51
C ASP A 73 -12.51 -4.29 2.12
N ASN A 74 -12.88 -4.70 3.33
CA ASN A 74 -12.18 -5.71 4.13
C ASN A 74 -10.69 -5.34 4.30
N PHE A 75 -10.43 -4.11 4.76
CA PHE A 75 -9.08 -3.56 4.94
C PHE A 75 -8.22 -4.47 5.85
N GLU A 76 -8.82 -5.04 6.88
CA GLU A 76 -8.26 -5.97 7.84
C GLU A 76 -7.78 -7.30 7.23
N ASP A 77 -8.33 -7.70 6.08
CA ASP A 77 -7.99 -8.94 5.38
C ASP A 77 -6.82 -8.79 4.41
N ILE A 78 -6.33 -7.56 4.23
CA ILE A 78 -5.26 -7.28 3.28
C ILE A 78 -3.96 -7.97 3.70
N ARG A 79 -3.26 -8.59 2.75
CA ARG A 79 -1.98 -9.25 2.99
C ARG A 79 -1.00 -8.85 1.89
N ILE A 80 0.22 -8.55 2.31
CA ILE A 80 1.34 -8.41 1.37
C ILE A 80 1.73 -9.78 0.78
N THR A 81 1.95 -9.79 -0.53
CA THR A 81 2.37 -10.98 -1.29
C THR A 81 3.89 -11.16 -1.28
N ILE A 82 4.39 -12.21 -1.93
CA ILE A 82 5.84 -12.41 -2.12
C ILE A 82 6.40 -11.27 -2.99
N ALA A 83 5.72 -10.91 -4.09
CA ALA A 83 6.11 -9.81 -4.96
C ALA A 83 6.23 -8.48 -4.19
N GLY A 84 5.29 -8.18 -3.28
CA GLY A 84 5.35 -6.98 -2.45
C GLY A 84 6.57 -6.95 -1.52
N VAL A 85 6.98 -8.11 -1.00
CA VAL A 85 8.18 -8.24 -0.17
C VAL A 85 9.47 -8.11 -1.00
N GLU A 86 9.49 -8.67 -2.21
CA GLU A 86 10.62 -8.52 -3.14
C GLU A 86 10.85 -7.06 -3.53
N PHE A 87 9.78 -6.33 -3.86
CA PHE A 87 9.83 -4.89 -4.12
C PHE A 87 10.49 -4.11 -2.96
N LEU A 88 10.11 -4.42 -1.71
CA LEU A 88 10.70 -3.79 -0.52
C LEU A 88 12.19 -4.12 -0.36
N LYS A 89 12.61 -5.32 -0.73
CA LYS A 89 14.01 -5.76 -0.65
C LYS A 89 14.88 -4.98 -1.65
N GLU A 90 14.43 -4.87 -2.89
CA GLU A 90 15.15 -4.17 -3.97
C GLU A 90 15.24 -2.66 -3.69
N ASN A 91 14.14 -2.03 -3.29
CA ASN A 91 14.14 -0.59 -2.97
C ASN A 91 14.95 -0.24 -1.71
N ASN A 92 15.05 -1.14 -0.74
CA ASN A 92 15.94 -0.94 0.41
C ASN A 92 17.42 -1.04 0.03
N GLN A 93 17.78 -1.83 -0.99
CA GLN A 93 19.13 -1.84 -1.52
C GLN A 93 19.46 -0.53 -2.24
N MET A 94 18.51 0.02 -3.00
CA MET A 94 18.68 1.33 -3.66
C MET A 94 18.86 2.50 -2.69
N LYS A 95 18.24 2.48 -1.50
CA LYS A 95 18.44 3.51 -0.46
C LYS A 95 19.82 3.47 0.21
N LYS A 96 20.57 2.38 0.06
CA LYS A 96 21.91 2.19 0.65
C LYS A 96 23.04 2.47 -0.33
N SER A 97 22.72 2.85 -1.56
CA SER A 97 23.66 3.11 -2.67
C SER A 97 23.91 4.59 -2.87
#